data_AF-A0A3P7ZSR4-F1
#
_entry.id   AF-A0A3P7ZSR4-F1
#
_cell.length_a   1.000
_cell.length_b   1.000
_cell.length_c   1.000
_cell.angle_alpha   90.00
_cell.angle_beta   90.00
_cell.angle_gamma   90.00
#
_symmetry.space_group_name_H-M   'P 1'
#
loop_
_entity.id
_entity.type
_entity.pdbx_description
1 polymer ?
#
loop_
_entity_poly.entity_id
_entity_poly.type
_entity_poly.pdbx_seq_one_letter_code
_entity_poly.pdbx_strand_id
1 'polypeptide(L)'
;MATISCFGATLPAKFSVLDKTKYRSFVGHRFLTAWEDNKRVESIEVITELARLLSAPTTPSFFPVQWILVTDIVDLFGEYVYDRLLLKANEERKAAGDGALPSNFESSDVPPNTVDVAKNWFNKVEDIKEAVPRFYVETTLIGCQRFLDSTCLRASLLRLATMIEKFPHPLSAAYARAYICKIAMILDPADRGPHWKALNDLMQSSKQPVGHHLRSPLFQIDTEFVTPALEWIVQCVSYGAATVEDLGPLWEYCKRPENQASLIHAFMIGVPHKYLLNHCVEVSELVSHFAATLEFCPVFKNFNSVLLSISLQIVSQSLPPADLETFGTRLLQGELAEDLHPKVFR
;
A
#
# COMPACT_ATOMS: atom_id res chain seq x y z
N MET A 1 -16.67 -3.79 9.41
CA MET A 1 -15.47 -3.06 9.85
C MET A 1 -14.34 -4.06 9.98
N ALA A 2 -13.52 -4.21 8.95
CA ALA A 2 -12.34 -5.06 8.99
C ALA A 2 -11.12 -4.18 9.24
N THR A 3 -10.46 -4.38 10.38
CA THR A 3 -9.24 -3.69 10.79
C THR A 3 -8.09 -4.18 9.91
N ILE A 4 -7.47 -3.27 9.15
CA ILE A 4 -6.29 -3.56 8.33
C ILE A 4 -5.09 -3.67 9.27
N SER A 5 -4.72 -4.90 9.65
CA SER A 5 -3.51 -5.19 10.44
C SER A 5 -2.56 -6.09 9.65
N CYS A 6 -1.99 -5.59 8.55
CA CYS A 6 -1.05 -6.37 7.71
C CYS A 6 0.42 -5.95 7.79
N PHE A 7 0.84 -5.14 8.78
CA PHE A 7 2.28 -4.85 9.01
C PHE A 7 2.88 -5.54 10.25
N GLY A 8 2.20 -6.57 10.78
CA GLY A 8 2.64 -7.32 11.96
C GLY A 8 3.49 -8.55 11.66
N ALA A 9 4.55 -8.43 10.85
CA ALA A 9 5.55 -9.50 10.73
C ALA A 9 6.77 -9.19 11.60
N THR A 10 7.09 -10.09 12.54
CA THR A 10 8.22 -10.03 13.46
C THR A 10 9.56 -9.82 12.72
N LEU A 11 10.18 -8.66 12.93
CA LEU A 11 11.52 -8.34 12.47
C LEU A 11 12.58 -9.27 13.11
N PRO A 12 13.67 -9.60 12.40
CA PRO A 12 14.80 -10.33 12.97
C PRO A 12 15.33 -9.64 14.23
N ALA A 13 15.60 -10.42 15.29
CA ALA A 13 15.97 -9.95 16.63
C ALA A 13 17.16 -8.96 16.71
N LYS A 14 17.97 -8.84 15.64
CA LYS A 14 19.04 -7.85 15.50
C LYS A 14 18.56 -6.40 15.32
N PHE A 15 17.26 -6.17 15.09
CA PHE A 15 16.66 -4.83 14.92
C PHE A 15 15.95 -4.28 16.17
N SER A 16 16.11 -4.91 17.34
CA SER A 16 15.36 -4.54 18.54
C SER A 16 15.79 -3.23 19.21
N VAL A 17 16.96 -2.65 18.91
CA VAL A 17 17.52 -1.56 19.77
C VAL A 17 18.21 -0.40 19.01
N LEU A 18 18.30 -0.40 17.67
CA LEU A 18 18.72 0.80 16.92
C LEU A 18 17.51 1.71 16.63
N ASP A 19 16.97 2.21 17.73
CA ASP A 19 16.21 3.44 17.98
C ASP A 19 15.30 4.01 16.86
N LYS A 20 14.25 3.25 16.51
CA LYS A 20 13.07 3.76 15.78
C LYS A 20 12.42 4.97 16.47
N THR A 21 12.56 5.08 17.80
CA THR A 21 12.08 6.19 18.63
C THR A 21 12.86 7.48 18.42
N LYS A 22 14.20 7.44 18.34
CA LYS A 22 15.04 8.64 18.12
C LYS A 22 14.74 9.34 16.81
N TYR A 23 14.66 8.58 15.72
CA TYR A 23 14.49 9.16 14.38
C TYR A 23 13.09 9.77 14.22
N ARG A 24 12.06 9.05 14.71
CA ARG A 24 10.69 9.57 14.85
C ARG A 24 10.64 10.81 15.75
N SER A 25 11.46 10.85 16.81
CA SER A 25 11.51 12.01 17.71
C SER A 25 12.20 13.22 17.10
N PHE A 26 13.31 13.10 16.36
CA PHE A 26 14.10 14.28 15.97
C PHE A 26 13.46 15.08 14.83
N VAL A 27 13.14 14.44 13.70
CA VAL A 27 12.53 15.16 12.56
C VAL A 27 11.05 15.44 12.85
N GLY A 28 10.35 14.50 13.50
CA GLY A 28 9.01 14.75 14.01
C GLY A 28 8.97 15.96 14.95
N HIS A 29 9.94 16.10 15.86
CA HIS A 29 10.05 17.27 16.72
C HIS A 29 10.36 18.56 15.94
N ARG A 30 11.30 18.54 14.96
CA ARG A 30 11.55 19.72 14.11
C ARG A 30 10.29 20.19 13.39
N PHE A 31 9.53 19.27 12.81
CA PHE A 31 8.24 19.57 12.18
C PHE A 31 7.26 20.16 13.20
N LEU A 32 7.06 19.49 14.34
CA LEU A 32 6.10 19.93 15.36
C LEU A 32 6.46 21.30 15.94
N THR A 33 7.74 21.56 16.22
CA THR A 33 8.20 22.87 16.70
C THR A 33 7.94 23.97 15.66
N ALA A 34 8.30 23.75 14.39
CA ALA A 34 7.99 24.71 13.32
C ALA A 34 6.47 24.92 13.17
N TRP A 35 5.67 23.86 13.37
CA TRP A 35 4.23 23.93 13.31
C TRP A 35 3.63 24.72 14.49
N GLU A 36 4.12 24.51 15.72
CA GLU A 36 3.70 25.22 16.92
C GLU A 36 4.07 26.71 16.84
N ASP A 37 5.24 27.03 16.28
CA ASP A 37 5.70 28.40 16.01
C ASP A 37 4.96 29.08 14.84
N ASN A 38 3.96 28.42 14.24
CA ASN A 38 3.21 28.90 13.08
C ASN A 38 4.07 29.14 11.82
N LYS A 39 5.26 28.53 11.74
CA LYS A 39 6.19 28.61 10.59
C LYS A 39 5.81 27.59 9.52
N ARG A 40 4.69 27.86 8.83
CA ARG A 40 4.09 26.93 7.86
C ARG A 40 4.98 26.62 6.66
N VAL A 41 5.76 27.61 6.19
CA VAL A 41 6.73 27.40 5.10
C VAL A 41 7.84 26.46 5.53
N GLU A 42 8.43 26.72 6.71
CA GLU A 42 9.45 25.84 7.29
C GLU A 42 8.92 24.42 7.53
N SER A 43 7.64 24.27 7.92
CA SER A 43 7.00 22.95 8.03
C SER A 43 7.03 22.19 6.69
N ILE A 44 6.70 22.85 5.57
CA ILE A 44 6.77 22.24 4.22
C ILE A 44 8.22 21.89 3.90
N GLU A 45 9.17 22.77 4.18
CA GLU A 45 10.60 22.55 3.90
C GLU A 45 11.15 21.33 4.66
N VAL A 46 10.83 21.19 5.95
CA VAL A 46 11.22 20.03 6.78
C VAL A 46 10.65 18.73 6.23
N ILE A 47 9.36 18.72 5.87
CA ILE A 47 8.71 17.51 5.34
C ILE A 47 9.23 17.18 3.93
N THR A 48 9.54 18.20 3.12
CA THR A 48 10.18 18.03 1.81
C THR A 48 11.58 17.42 1.97
N GLU A 49 12.37 17.89 2.94
CA GLU A 49 13.68 17.33 3.28
C GLU A 49 13.58 15.86 3.71
N LEU A 50 12.61 15.54 4.56
CA LEU A 50 12.37 14.17 5.01
C LEU A 50 11.97 13.25 3.84
N ALA A 51 11.01 13.67 3.00
CA ALA A 51 10.55 12.89 1.86
C ALA A 51 11.65 12.66 0.81
N ARG A 52 12.63 13.57 0.70
CA ARG A 52 13.78 13.42 -0.20
C ARG A 52 14.62 12.19 0.12
N LEU A 53 14.64 11.72 1.37
CA LEU A 53 15.35 10.50 1.77
C LEU A 53 14.82 9.24 1.07
N LEU A 54 13.61 9.29 0.54
CA LEU A 54 13.02 8.19 -0.22
C LEU A 54 13.48 8.14 -1.68
N SER A 55 14.29 9.11 -2.16
CA SER A 55 14.65 9.21 -3.58
C SER A 55 15.63 8.14 -4.05
N ALA A 56 16.67 7.86 -3.26
CA ALA A 56 17.77 6.98 -3.65
C ALA A 56 18.09 5.99 -2.51
N PRO A 57 17.42 4.83 -2.48
CA PRO A 57 17.71 3.77 -1.52
C PRO A 57 19.17 3.29 -1.68
N THR A 58 20.02 3.55 -0.68
CA THR A 58 21.42 3.08 -0.68
C THR A 58 21.60 1.72 0.00
N THR A 59 20.64 1.33 0.83
CA THR A 59 20.58 0.02 1.52
C THR A 59 19.20 -0.60 1.27
N PRO A 60 19.01 -1.36 0.18
CA PRO A 60 17.70 -1.88 -0.22
C PRO A 60 16.94 -2.66 0.87
N SER A 61 17.65 -3.44 1.68
CA SER A 61 17.07 -4.21 2.79
C SER A 61 16.51 -3.38 3.94
N PHE A 62 16.99 -2.14 4.09
CA PHE A 62 16.51 -1.21 5.11
C PHE A 62 15.39 -0.29 4.58
N PHE A 63 15.26 -0.18 3.26
CA PHE A 63 14.34 0.75 2.63
C PHE A 63 12.87 0.58 3.05
N PRO A 64 12.30 -0.63 3.19
CA PRO A 64 10.92 -0.79 3.64
C PRO A 64 10.68 -0.15 5.01
N VAL A 65 11.62 -0.31 5.94
CA VAL A 65 11.53 0.27 7.29
C VAL A 65 11.69 1.79 7.24
N GLN A 66 12.67 2.28 6.48
CA GLN A 66 12.87 3.72 6.27
C GLN A 66 11.61 4.37 5.68
N TRP A 67 10.99 3.73 4.69
CA TRP A 67 9.80 4.21 4.03
C TRP A 67 8.63 4.38 5.00
N ILE A 68 8.38 3.39 5.87
CA ILE A 68 7.34 3.49 6.90
C ILE A 68 7.62 4.68 7.83
N LEU A 69 8.84 4.79 8.35
CA LEU A 69 9.20 5.87 9.29
C LEU A 69 9.05 7.28 8.69
N VAL A 70 9.39 7.43 7.41
CA VAL A 70 9.23 8.70 6.70
C VAL A 70 7.75 8.99 6.43
N THR A 71 7.02 8.00 5.89
CA THR A 71 5.60 8.21 5.51
C THR A 71 4.70 8.47 6.70
N ASP A 72 4.97 7.89 7.87
CA ASP A 72 4.25 8.20 9.12
C ASP A 72 4.28 9.71 9.46
N ILE A 73 5.44 10.36 9.28
CA ILE A 73 5.60 11.79 9.57
C ILE A 73 5.00 12.65 8.44
N VAL A 74 5.12 12.20 7.19
CA VAL A 74 4.47 12.85 6.03
C VAL A 74 2.94 12.81 6.15
N ASP A 75 2.37 11.70 6.62
CA ASP A 75 0.94 11.57 6.89
C ASP A 75 0.50 12.49 8.03
N LEU A 76 1.28 12.55 9.13
CA LEU A 76 1.02 13.46 10.25
C LEU A 76 0.97 14.92 9.79
N PHE A 77 1.88 15.33 8.90
CA PHE A 77 1.83 16.65 8.28
C PHE A 77 0.52 16.87 7.51
N GLY A 78 0.05 15.88 6.75
CA GLY A 78 -1.21 15.95 6.03
C GLY A 78 -2.42 16.10 6.95
N GLU A 79 -2.47 15.33 8.04
CA GLU A 79 -3.50 15.45 9.09
C GLU A 79 -3.51 16.85 9.70
N TYR A 80 -2.34 17.39 10.05
CA TYR A 80 -2.21 18.72 10.64
C TYR A 80 -2.70 19.82 9.69
N VAL A 81 -2.41 19.72 8.39
CA VAL A 81 -2.93 20.65 7.39
C VAL A 81 -4.45 20.52 7.24
N TYR A 82 -4.97 19.30 7.19
CA TYR A 82 -6.41 19.03 7.12
C TYR A 82 -7.15 19.64 8.32
N ASP A 83 -6.71 19.33 9.54
CA ASP A 83 -7.32 19.82 10.78
C ASP A 83 -7.28 21.35 10.86
N ARG A 84 -6.19 21.96 10.40
CA ARG A 84 -6.07 23.42 10.33
C ARG A 84 -7.06 24.04 9.36
N LEU A 85 -7.31 23.42 8.21
CA LEU A 85 -8.31 23.88 7.25
C LEU A 85 -9.72 23.71 7.81
N LEU A 86 -10.00 22.56 8.44
CA LEU A 86 -11.29 22.29 9.08
C LEU A 86 -11.59 23.26 10.21
N LEU A 87 -10.61 23.52 11.10
CA LEU A 87 -10.74 24.50 12.18
C LEU A 87 -11.07 25.89 11.62
N LYS A 88 -10.30 26.34 10.62
CA LYS A 88 -10.50 27.65 10.00
C LYS A 88 -11.88 27.77 9.35
N ALA A 89 -12.33 26.74 8.63
CA ALA A 89 -13.67 26.72 8.04
C ALA A 89 -14.75 26.88 9.11
N ASN A 90 -14.63 26.14 10.22
CA ASN A 90 -15.59 26.18 11.31
C ASN A 90 -15.59 27.51 12.06
N GLU A 91 -14.43 28.14 12.25
CA GLU A 91 -14.31 29.48 12.82
C GLU A 91 -15.00 30.53 11.95
N GLU A 92 -14.79 30.47 10.63
CA GLU A 92 -15.41 31.39 9.66
C GLU A 92 -16.93 31.20 9.58
N ARG A 93 -17.41 29.95 9.54
CA ARG A 93 -18.85 29.64 9.58
C ARG A 93 -19.50 30.14 10.87
N LYS A 94 -18.86 29.88 12.02
CA LYS A 94 -19.34 30.37 13.32
C LYS A 94 -19.43 31.91 13.35
N ALA A 95 -18.46 32.61 12.78
CA ALA A 95 -18.49 34.07 12.66
C ALA A 95 -19.61 34.58 11.74
N ALA A 96 -20.00 33.79 10.74
CA ALA A 96 -21.14 34.06 9.86
C ALA A 96 -22.51 33.67 10.45
N GLY A 97 -22.54 33.04 11.63
CA GLY A 97 -23.77 32.55 12.28
C GLY A 97 -24.21 31.15 11.81
N ASP A 98 -23.38 30.47 11.02
CA ASP A 98 -23.63 29.11 10.53
C ASP A 98 -23.16 28.05 11.55
N GLY A 99 -23.72 26.84 11.42
CA GLY A 99 -23.23 25.66 12.13
C GLY A 99 -21.89 25.15 11.59
N ALA A 100 -21.25 24.24 12.34
CA ALA A 100 -20.03 23.55 11.91
C ALA A 100 -20.23 22.79 10.58
N LEU A 101 -19.15 22.56 9.85
CA LEU A 101 -19.17 21.74 8.64
C LEU A 101 -19.68 20.32 8.96
N PRO A 102 -20.60 19.77 8.15
CA PRO A 102 -21.04 18.38 8.30
C PRO A 102 -19.89 17.43 7.94
N SER A 103 -19.92 16.18 8.41
CA SER A 103 -18.86 15.19 8.11
C SER A 103 -18.73 14.88 6.60
N ASN A 104 -19.82 15.03 5.87
CA ASN A 104 -19.91 14.82 4.43
C ASN A 104 -19.98 16.13 3.62
N PHE A 105 -19.41 17.24 4.12
CA PHE A 105 -19.40 18.54 3.43
C PHE A 105 -18.85 18.48 2.00
N GLU A 106 -19.36 19.34 1.12
CA GLU A 106 -18.80 19.55 -0.22
C GLU A 106 -18.03 20.87 -0.29
N SER A 107 -17.27 21.09 -1.37
CA SER A 107 -16.48 22.32 -1.53
C SER A 107 -17.32 23.59 -1.50
N SER A 108 -18.61 23.51 -1.86
CA SER A 108 -19.57 24.61 -1.76
C SER A 108 -19.91 25.03 -0.32
N ASP A 109 -19.70 24.14 0.66
CA ASP A 109 -19.96 24.44 2.07
C ASP A 109 -18.78 25.19 2.73
N VAL A 110 -17.65 25.27 2.03
CA VAL A 110 -16.39 25.79 2.55
C VAL A 110 -16.32 27.31 2.33
N PRO A 111 -16.10 28.10 3.40
CA PRO A 111 -16.02 29.55 3.27
C PRO A 111 -14.86 30.03 2.38
N PRO A 112 -14.99 31.19 1.71
CA PRO A 112 -14.04 31.66 0.70
C PRO A 112 -12.63 31.90 1.24
N ASN A 113 -12.49 32.45 2.45
CA ASN A 113 -11.18 32.69 3.06
C ASN A 113 -10.45 31.37 3.36
N THR A 114 -11.18 30.31 3.73
CA THR A 114 -10.61 28.97 3.90
C THR A 114 -10.21 28.35 2.56
N VAL A 115 -11.02 28.52 1.52
CA VAL A 115 -10.68 28.12 0.15
C VAL A 115 -9.35 28.75 -0.29
N ASP A 116 -9.15 30.05 -0.05
CA ASP A 116 -7.91 30.73 -0.43
C ASP A 116 -6.69 30.21 0.35
N VAL A 117 -6.85 29.85 1.62
CA VAL A 117 -5.77 29.20 2.39
C VAL A 117 -5.47 27.81 1.85
N ALA A 118 -6.48 27.02 1.50
CA ALA A 118 -6.28 25.72 0.87
C ALA A 118 -5.53 25.86 -0.47
N LYS A 119 -5.90 26.83 -1.32
CA LYS A 119 -5.17 27.12 -2.58
C LYS A 119 -3.71 27.43 -2.32
N ASN A 120 -3.42 28.25 -1.31
CA ASN A 120 -2.05 28.60 -0.95
C ASN A 120 -1.21 27.38 -0.53
N TRP A 121 -1.80 26.37 0.12
CA TRP A 121 -1.10 25.12 0.41
C TRP A 121 -0.72 24.38 -0.88
N PHE A 122 -1.67 24.18 -1.80
CA PHE A 122 -1.39 23.50 -3.07
C PHE A 122 -0.39 24.27 -3.94
N ASN A 123 -0.48 25.60 -4.00
CA ASN A 123 0.49 26.42 -4.73
C ASN A 123 1.92 26.24 -4.18
N LYS A 124 2.08 26.21 -2.85
CA LYS A 124 3.40 26.00 -2.22
C LYS A 124 3.96 24.59 -2.45
N VAL A 125 3.10 23.57 -2.49
CA VAL A 125 3.53 22.21 -2.81
C VAL A 125 3.89 22.07 -4.28
N GLU A 126 3.16 22.73 -5.18
CA GLU A 126 3.46 22.76 -6.60
C GLU A 126 4.85 23.37 -6.91
N ASP A 127 5.32 24.28 -6.06
CA ASP A 127 6.65 24.88 -6.18
C ASP A 127 7.81 23.93 -5.90
N ILE A 128 7.59 22.78 -5.27
CA ILE A 128 8.61 21.75 -5.04
C ILE A 128 9.04 21.15 -6.40
N LYS A 129 10.29 21.36 -6.80
CA LYS A 129 10.78 20.98 -8.13
C LYS A 129 11.18 19.50 -8.24
N GLU A 130 11.58 18.89 -7.14
CA GLU A 130 12.03 17.50 -7.09
C GLU A 130 10.83 16.54 -7.09
N ALA A 131 10.87 15.54 -7.98
CA ALA A 131 9.71 14.67 -8.22
C ALA A 131 9.31 13.83 -7.00
N VAL A 132 10.29 13.21 -6.33
CA VAL A 132 10.04 12.31 -5.18
C VAL A 132 9.42 13.05 -3.99
N PRO A 133 10.05 14.10 -3.43
CA PRO A 133 9.45 14.79 -2.30
C PRO A 133 8.14 15.48 -2.66
N ARG A 134 8.02 16.08 -3.86
CA ARG A 134 6.73 16.66 -4.30
C ARG A 134 5.64 15.60 -4.33
N PHE A 135 5.90 14.42 -4.88
CA PHE A 135 4.91 13.33 -4.90
C PHE A 135 4.39 13.01 -3.50
N TYR A 136 5.27 12.79 -2.51
CA TYR A 136 4.83 12.44 -1.16
C TYR A 136 4.09 13.57 -0.46
N VAL A 137 4.59 14.81 -0.54
CA VAL A 137 3.97 15.99 0.09
C VAL A 137 2.63 16.33 -0.56
N GLU A 138 2.51 16.19 -1.87
CA GLU A 138 1.26 16.44 -2.58
C GLU A 138 0.24 15.33 -2.36
N THR A 139 0.69 14.07 -2.31
CA THR A 139 -0.18 12.91 -2.10
C THR A 139 -0.78 12.92 -0.69
N THR A 140 -0.03 13.29 0.35
CA THR A 140 -0.58 13.40 1.73
C THR A 140 -1.64 14.51 1.85
N LEU A 141 -1.49 15.61 1.09
CA LEU A 141 -2.45 16.71 1.08
C LEU A 141 -3.64 16.48 0.16
N ILE A 142 -3.70 15.39 -0.60
CA ILE A 142 -4.71 15.24 -1.64
C ILE A 142 -6.14 15.19 -1.07
N GLY A 143 -6.33 14.69 0.15
CA GLY A 143 -7.61 14.76 0.85
C GLY A 143 -8.08 16.19 1.14
N CYS A 144 -7.17 17.15 1.21
CA CYS A 144 -7.48 18.57 1.36
C CYS A 144 -8.07 19.19 0.08
N GLN A 145 -8.05 18.50 -1.06
CA GLN A 145 -8.75 18.97 -2.27
C GLN A 145 -10.24 19.14 -2.05
N ARG A 146 -10.83 18.43 -1.08
CA ARG A 146 -12.22 18.62 -0.66
C ARG A 146 -12.53 20.07 -0.24
N PHE A 147 -11.54 20.81 0.26
CA PHE A 147 -11.68 22.24 0.58
C PHE A 147 -11.63 23.17 -0.64
N LEU A 148 -11.39 22.62 -1.83
CA LEU A 148 -11.25 23.36 -3.09
C LEU A 148 -12.29 22.90 -4.12
N ASP A 149 -12.20 21.63 -4.50
CA ASP A 149 -13.01 20.98 -5.51
C ASP A 149 -12.88 19.45 -5.36
N SER A 150 -13.94 18.82 -4.85
CA SER A 150 -14.01 17.37 -4.66
C SER A 150 -14.04 16.58 -5.98
N THR A 151 -14.47 17.21 -7.09
CA THR A 151 -14.60 16.53 -8.39
C THR A 151 -13.26 16.20 -9.04
N CYS A 152 -12.19 16.90 -8.65
CA CYS A 152 -10.85 16.73 -9.20
C CYS A 152 -10.04 15.60 -8.53
N LEU A 153 -10.56 14.93 -7.50
CA LEU A 153 -9.81 13.94 -6.70
C LEU A 153 -9.25 12.81 -7.57
N ARG A 154 -10.11 12.12 -8.33
CA ARG A 154 -9.69 11.02 -9.22
C ARG A 154 -8.62 11.44 -10.21
N ALA A 155 -8.84 12.57 -10.89
CA ALA A 155 -7.90 13.09 -11.88
C ALA A 155 -6.53 13.39 -11.24
N SER A 156 -6.54 13.92 -10.03
CA SER A 156 -5.32 14.26 -9.30
C SER A 156 -4.57 13.02 -8.80
N LEU A 157 -5.28 12.01 -8.28
CA LEU A 157 -4.69 10.71 -7.93
C LEU A 157 -4.03 10.04 -9.13
N LEU A 158 -4.69 10.06 -10.30
CA LEU A 158 -4.12 9.49 -11.54
C LEU A 158 -2.90 10.29 -12.02
N ARG A 159 -2.91 11.62 -11.93
CA ARG A 159 -1.73 12.46 -12.24
C ARG A 159 -0.57 12.16 -11.30
N LEU A 160 -0.82 12.03 -9.99
CA LEU A 160 0.20 11.67 -9.01
C LEU A 160 0.76 10.27 -9.28
N ALA A 161 -0.08 9.31 -9.66
CA ALA A 161 0.38 7.98 -10.08
C ALA A 161 1.31 8.06 -11.32
N THR A 162 0.99 8.88 -12.32
CA THR A 162 1.87 9.13 -13.49
C THR A 162 3.19 9.76 -13.06
N MET A 163 3.19 10.65 -12.06
CA MET A 163 4.41 11.33 -11.59
C MET A 163 5.48 10.35 -11.11
N ILE A 164 5.08 9.15 -10.65
CA ILE A 164 6.00 8.11 -10.17
C ILE A 164 6.93 7.60 -11.28
N GLU A 165 6.58 7.75 -12.56
CA GLU A 165 7.46 7.42 -13.69
C GLU A 165 8.77 8.22 -13.68
N LYS A 166 8.79 9.38 -13.00
CA LYS A 166 9.98 10.24 -12.84
C LYS A 166 10.87 9.83 -11.67
N PHE A 167 10.51 8.78 -10.92
CA PHE A 167 11.30 8.35 -9.77
C PHE A 167 12.61 7.71 -10.23
N PRO A 168 13.75 8.11 -9.65
CA PRO A 168 15.06 7.69 -10.16
C PRO A 168 15.41 6.24 -9.79
N HIS A 169 14.73 5.63 -8.81
CA HIS A 169 15.03 4.29 -8.33
C HIS A 169 13.80 3.38 -8.34
N PRO A 170 13.86 2.15 -8.89
CA PRO A 170 12.69 1.29 -9.04
C PRO A 170 12.07 0.88 -7.69
N LEU A 171 12.90 0.58 -6.68
CA LEU A 171 12.42 0.30 -5.33
C LEU A 171 11.63 1.48 -4.73
N SER A 172 12.15 2.71 -4.87
CA SER A 172 11.43 3.92 -4.43
C SER A 172 10.11 4.07 -5.18
N ALA A 173 10.12 3.84 -6.49
CA ALA A 173 8.94 3.92 -7.34
C ALA A 173 7.88 2.85 -6.99
N ALA A 174 8.29 1.65 -6.55
CA ALA A 174 7.37 0.61 -6.10
C ALA A 174 6.65 1.00 -4.81
N TYR A 175 7.38 1.56 -3.83
CA TYR A 175 6.77 2.01 -2.57
C TYR A 175 5.95 3.30 -2.74
N ALA A 176 6.31 4.17 -3.69
CA ALA A 176 5.45 5.30 -4.07
C ALA A 176 4.12 4.83 -4.65
N ARG A 177 4.12 3.76 -5.46
CA ARG A 177 2.90 3.12 -5.96
C ARG A 177 2.06 2.53 -4.83
N ALA A 178 2.69 1.89 -3.85
CA ALA A 178 2.01 1.44 -2.65
C ALA A 178 1.41 2.61 -1.85
N TYR A 179 2.12 3.73 -1.74
CA TYR A 179 1.65 4.93 -1.04
C TYR A 179 0.40 5.54 -1.68
N ILE A 180 0.38 5.76 -3.01
CA ILE A 180 -0.80 6.30 -3.69
C ILE A 180 -1.99 5.32 -3.60
N CYS A 181 -1.73 4.00 -3.61
CA CYS A 181 -2.78 3.00 -3.38
C CYS A 181 -3.37 3.11 -1.97
N LYS A 182 -2.54 3.32 -0.95
CA LYS A 182 -2.98 3.54 0.43
C LYS A 182 -3.89 4.77 0.52
N ILE A 183 -3.44 5.90 -0.01
CA ILE A 183 -4.20 7.15 0.06
C ILE A 183 -5.50 7.06 -0.75
N ALA A 184 -5.47 6.48 -1.94
CA ALA A 184 -6.68 6.24 -2.73
C ALA A 184 -7.68 5.34 -1.98
N MET A 185 -7.21 4.28 -1.31
CA MET A 185 -8.06 3.40 -0.51
C MET A 185 -8.71 4.11 0.69
N ILE A 186 -8.01 5.06 1.32
CA ILE A 186 -8.54 5.86 2.42
C ILE A 186 -9.62 6.83 1.94
N LEU A 187 -9.42 7.45 0.78
CA LEU A 187 -10.29 8.52 0.28
C LEU A 187 -11.50 8.01 -0.51
N ASP A 188 -11.29 7.03 -1.39
CA ASP A 188 -12.35 6.41 -2.19
C ASP A 188 -11.99 4.94 -2.52
N PRO A 189 -12.31 4.00 -1.62
CA PRO A 189 -12.01 2.58 -1.82
C PRO A 189 -12.80 1.92 -2.96
N ALA A 190 -13.88 2.56 -3.45
CA ALA A 190 -14.66 2.03 -4.57
C ALA A 190 -13.97 2.30 -5.92
N ASP A 191 -13.17 3.36 -6.01
CA ASP A 191 -12.40 3.68 -7.20
C ASP A 191 -11.09 2.87 -7.29
N ARG A 192 -11.14 1.78 -8.07
CA ARG A 192 -9.96 0.94 -8.36
C ARG A 192 -8.98 1.52 -9.39
N GLY A 193 -9.30 2.66 -10.00
CA GLY A 193 -8.53 3.26 -11.10
C GLY A 193 -7.07 3.55 -10.74
N PRO A 194 -6.79 4.28 -9.64
CA PRO A 194 -5.41 4.54 -9.19
C PRO A 194 -4.64 3.25 -8.86
N HIS A 195 -5.28 2.25 -8.26
CA HIS A 195 -4.64 0.97 -7.92
C HIS A 195 -4.25 0.18 -9.17
N TRP A 196 -5.15 0.12 -10.16
CA TRP A 196 -4.85 -0.48 -11.45
C TRP A 196 -3.73 0.23 -12.18
N LYS A 197 -3.73 1.57 -12.19
CA LYS A 197 -2.62 2.33 -12.77
C LYS A 197 -1.29 1.99 -12.09
N ALA A 198 -1.25 1.96 -10.77
CA ALA A 198 -0.05 1.59 -10.01
C ALA A 198 0.46 0.19 -10.39
N LEU A 199 -0.42 -0.82 -10.40
CA LEU A 199 -0.05 -2.19 -10.79
C LEU A 199 0.44 -2.26 -12.24
N ASN A 200 -0.31 -1.67 -13.17
CA ASN A 200 0.00 -1.69 -14.60
C ASN A 200 1.35 -1.03 -14.89
N ASP A 201 1.64 0.11 -14.27
CA ASP A 201 2.91 0.81 -14.45
C ASP A 201 4.07 0.01 -13.84
N LEU A 202 3.85 -0.66 -12.69
CA LEU A 202 4.86 -1.53 -12.08
C LEU A 202 5.18 -2.72 -13.00
N MET A 203 4.15 -3.39 -13.54
CA MET A 203 4.29 -4.51 -14.47
C MET A 203 4.87 -4.11 -15.84
N GLN A 204 4.81 -2.83 -16.21
CA GLN A 204 5.43 -2.32 -17.43
C GLN A 204 6.86 -1.81 -17.20
N SER A 205 7.17 -1.30 -16.01
CA SER A 205 8.53 -0.90 -15.63
C SER A 205 9.52 -2.07 -15.65
N SER A 206 9.01 -3.31 -15.53
CA SER A 206 9.78 -4.54 -15.69
C SER A 206 10.28 -4.79 -17.12
N LYS A 207 9.83 -4.02 -18.12
CA LYS A 207 10.12 -4.28 -19.55
C LYS A 207 11.23 -3.42 -20.15
N GLN A 208 11.84 -2.48 -19.42
CA GLN A 208 12.89 -1.64 -20.00
C GLN A 208 14.18 -2.44 -20.26
N PRO A 209 14.66 -2.54 -21.51
CA PRO A 209 15.91 -3.20 -21.83
C PRO A 209 17.09 -2.32 -21.40
N VAL A 210 17.81 -2.74 -20.37
CA VAL A 210 19.11 -2.15 -20.04
C VAL A 210 20.13 -2.75 -21.01
N GLY A 211 20.93 -1.91 -21.67
CA GLY A 211 21.83 -2.31 -22.76
C GLY A 211 22.71 -3.53 -22.44
N HIS A 212 22.90 -4.39 -23.45
CA HIS A 212 23.79 -5.56 -23.54
C HIS A 212 23.84 -6.60 -22.40
N HIS A 213 23.09 -6.41 -21.31
CA HIS A 213 22.86 -7.43 -20.29
C HIS A 213 21.35 -7.63 -20.12
N LEU A 214 20.87 -8.81 -20.52
CA LEU A 214 19.48 -9.27 -20.55
C LEU A 214 18.83 -9.36 -19.15
N ARG A 215 18.76 -8.27 -18.38
CA ARG A 215 18.01 -8.22 -17.11
C ARG A 215 17.28 -6.90 -16.94
N SER A 216 15.97 -7.03 -16.71
CA SER A 216 15.09 -5.94 -16.33
C SER A 216 15.54 -5.25 -15.04
N PRO A 217 15.29 -3.94 -14.84
CA PRO A 217 15.66 -3.22 -13.62
C PRO A 217 15.08 -3.84 -12.35
N LEU A 218 13.91 -4.50 -12.43
CA LEU A 218 13.31 -5.23 -11.31
C LEU A 218 14.03 -6.55 -11.00
N PHE A 219 14.77 -7.12 -11.95
CA PHE A 219 15.62 -8.29 -11.74
C PHE A 219 17.03 -7.94 -11.23
N GLN A 220 17.37 -6.64 -11.15
CA GLN A 220 18.60 -6.16 -10.51
C GLN A 220 18.40 -5.83 -9.03
N ILE A 221 17.15 -5.62 -8.61
CA ILE A 221 16.76 -5.47 -7.21
C ILE A 221 16.32 -6.84 -6.72
N ASP A 222 16.79 -7.26 -5.54
CA ASP A 222 16.27 -8.48 -4.92
C ASP A 222 14.76 -8.30 -4.74
N THR A 223 13.99 -9.12 -5.47
CA THR A 223 12.53 -9.01 -5.55
C THR A 223 11.86 -8.99 -4.18
N GLU A 224 12.51 -9.60 -3.18
CA GLU A 224 12.10 -9.60 -1.77
C GLU A 224 11.84 -8.21 -1.19
N PHE A 225 12.57 -7.16 -1.62
CA PHE A 225 12.38 -5.81 -1.08
C PHE A 225 11.18 -5.09 -1.71
N VAL A 226 10.82 -5.46 -2.93
CA VAL A 226 9.65 -4.93 -3.65
C VAL A 226 8.37 -5.68 -3.27
N THR A 227 8.47 -6.95 -2.84
CA THR A 227 7.34 -7.81 -2.50
C THR A 227 6.31 -7.17 -1.57
N PRO A 228 6.66 -6.51 -0.44
CA PRO A 228 5.66 -5.89 0.43
C PRO A 228 4.84 -4.79 -0.26
N ALA A 229 5.48 -3.98 -1.11
CA ALA A 229 4.80 -2.96 -1.89
C ALA A 229 3.87 -3.60 -2.94
N LEU A 230 4.33 -4.66 -3.62
CA LEU A 230 3.53 -5.38 -4.60
C LEU A 230 2.32 -6.07 -3.97
N GLU A 231 2.49 -6.73 -2.82
CA GLU A 231 1.40 -7.33 -2.04
C GLU A 231 0.33 -6.31 -1.69
N TRP A 232 0.72 -5.15 -1.18
CA TRP A 232 -0.21 -4.07 -0.87
C TRP A 232 -0.96 -3.58 -2.12
N ILE A 233 -0.25 -3.37 -3.23
CA ILE A 233 -0.88 -2.94 -4.50
C ILE A 233 -1.90 -3.98 -4.97
N VAL A 234 -1.56 -5.27 -4.94
CA VAL A 234 -2.47 -6.37 -5.33
C VAL A 234 -3.68 -6.45 -4.41
N GLN A 235 -3.48 -6.26 -3.10
CA GLN A 235 -4.57 -6.18 -2.14
C GLN A 235 -5.53 -5.02 -2.46
N CYS A 236 -5.00 -3.85 -2.82
CA CYS A 236 -5.83 -2.72 -3.21
C CYS A 236 -6.59 -2.96 -4.52
N VAL A 237 -5.93 -3.53 -5.53
CA VAL A 237 -6.55 -3.88 -6.82
C VAL A 237 -7.69 -4.89 -6.65
N SER A 238 -7.52 -5.83 -5.73
CA SER A 238 -8.49 -6.90 -5.47
C SER A 238 -9.59 -6.53 -4.47
N TYR A 239 -9.55 -5.33 -3.90
CA TYR A 239 -10.57 -4.86 -2.98
C TYR A 239 -11.96 -4.84 -3.66
N GLY A 240 -12.93 -5.55 -3.07
CA GLY A 240 -14.29 -5.65 -3.60
C GLY A 240 -14.44 -6.52 -4.85
N ALA A 241 -13.38 -7.17 -5.34
CA ALA A 241 -13.47 -8.04 -6.51
C ALA A 241 -14.27 -9.33 -6.21
N ALA A 242 -15.15 -9.70 -7.13
CA ALA A 242 -16.00 -10.89 -6.99
C ALA A 242 -15.93 -11.83 -8.19
N THR A 243 -15.54 -11.34 -9.37
CA THR A 243 -15.58 -12.06 -10.65
C THR A 243 -14.21 -12.16 -11.33
N VAL A 244 -14.03 -13.10 -12.26
CA VAL A 244 -12.77 -13.20 -13.02
C VAL A 244 -12.49 -11.91 -13.79
N GLU A 245 -13.55 -11.30 -14.34
CA GLU A 245 -13.50 -10.04 -15.08
C GLU A 245 -12.95 -8.90 -14.23
N ASP A 246 -13.28 -8.86 -12.93
CA ASP A 246 -12.77 -7.85 -12.00
C ASP A 246 -11.25 -7.84 -11.90
N LEU A 247 -10.59 -8.99 -12.06
CA LEU A 247 -9.14 -9.16 -11.92
C LEU A 247 -8.48 -9.68 -13.19
N GLY A 248 -9.16 -9.63 -14.34
CA GLY A 248 -8.69 -10.20 -15.60
C GLY A 248 -7.25 -9.82 -15.95
N PRO A 249 -6.86 -8.52 -15.90
CA PRO A 249 -5.47 -8.12 -16.16
C PRO A 249 -4.47 -8.71 -15.17
N LEU A 250 -4.83 -8.85 -13.88
CA LEU A 250 -3.96 -9.45 -12.85
C LEU A 250 -3.72 -10.94 -13.12
N TRP A 251 -4.76 -11.68 -13.52
CA TRP A 251 -4.62 -13.07 -13.98
C TRP A 251 -3.67 -13.18 -15.17
N GLU A 252 -3.82 -12.31 -16.17
CA GLU A 252 -2.95 -12.28 -17.33
C GLU A 252 -1.50 -11.90 -16.99
N TYR A 253 -1.28 -11.04 -16.00
CA TYR A 253 0.06 -10.77 -15.50
C TYR A 253 0.68 -11.97 -14.78
N CYS A 254 -0.10 -12.72 -14.00
CA CYS A 254 0.39 -13.91 -13.30
C CYS A 254 0.79 -15.04 -14.26
N LYS A 255 0.18 -15.12 -15.45
CA LYS A 255 0.54 -16.11 -16.47
C LYS A 255 1.87 -15.82 -17.17
N ARG A 256 2.44 -14.61 -17.05
CA ARG A 256 3.67 -14.21 -17.75
C ARG A 256 4.93 -14.69 -17.01
N PRO A 257 5.81 -15.50 -17.63
CA PRO A 257 7.01 -16.04 -16.98
C PRO A 257 7.90 -14.99 -16.29
N GLU A 258 8.02 -13.80 -16.88
CA GLU A 258 8.84 -12.71 -16.34
C GLU A 258 8.31 -12.09 -15.04
N ASN A 259 7.03 -12.29 -14.71
CA ASN A 259 6.39 -11.71 -13.52
C ASN A 259 6.06 -12.77 -12.45
N GLN A 260 6.06 -14.05 -12.84
CA GLN A 260 5.48 -15.15 -12.08
C GLN A 260 6.01 -15.28 -10.64
N ALA A 261 7.33 -15.16 -10.41
CA ALA A 261 7.90 -15.45 -9.10
C ALA A 261 7.45 -14.51 -7.96
N SER A 262 7.39 -13.21 -8.22
CA SER A 262 6.99 -12.22 -7.22
C SER A 262 5.50 -11.94 -7.24
N LEU A 263 4.86 -12.01 -8.41
CA LEU A 263 3.46 -11.67 -8.57
C LEU A 263 2.52 -12.78 -8.08
N ILE A 264 2.86 -14.06 -8.29
CA ILE A 264 2.03 -15.16 -7.78
C ILE A 264 2.00 -15.14 -6.25
N HIS A 265 3.14 -14.87 -5.59
CA HIS A 265 3.15 -14.69 -4.14
C HIS A 265 2.22 -13.55 -3.71
N ALA A 266 2.35 -12.37 -4.33
CA ALA A 266 1.50 -11.23 -4.03
C ALA A 266 0.01 -11.48 -4.34
N PHE A 267 -0.29 -12.26 -5.38
CA PHE A 267 -1.64 -12.68 -5.74
C PHE A 267 -2.25 -13.56 -4.65
N MET A 268 -1.53 -14.59 -4.21
CA MET A 268 -2.02 -15.53 -3.20
C MET A 268 -2.23 -14.87 -1.83
N ILE A 269 -1.42 -13.86 -1.49
CA ILE A 269 -1.51 -13.15 -0.21
C ILE A 269 -2.50 -11.98 -0.28
N GLY A 270 -2.51 -11.21 -1.37
CA GLY A 270 -3.27 -9.97 -1.49
C GLY A 270 -4.73 -10.17 -1.88
N VAL A 271 -5.06 -11.23 -2.64
CA VAL A 271 -6.42 -11.46 -3.15
C VAL A 271 -7.31 -12.08 -2.06
N PRO A 272 -8.55 -11.60 -1.87
CA PRO A 272 -9.46 -12.14 -0.85
C PRO A 272 -9.65 -13.67 -0.97
N HIS A 273 -9.55 -14.39 0.16
CA HIS A 273 -9.70 -15.85 0.16
C HIS A 273 -11.02 -16.33 -0.47
N LYS A 274 -12.12 -15.61 -0.25
CA LYS A 274 -13.42 -15.92 -0.85
C LYS A 274 -13.36 -15.93 -2.39
N TYR A 275 -12.62 -14.99 -2.96
CA TYR A 275 -12.39 -14.94 -4.40
C TYR A 275 -11.56 -16.14 -4.86
N LEU A 276 -10.43 -16.39 -4.19
CA LEU A 276 -9.54 -17.51 -4.52
C LEU A 276 -10.27 -18.87 -4.45
N LEU A 277 -11.15 -19.05 -3.47
CA LEU A 277 -11.97 -20.25 -3.32
C LEU A 277 -12.94 -20.44 -4.50
N ASN A 278 -13.61 -19.37 -4.91
CA ASN A 278 -14.55 -19.41 -6.04
C ASN A 278 -13.86 -19.74 -7.37
N HIS A 279 -12.55 -19.51 -7.46
CA HIS A 279 -11.72 -19.73 -8.66
C HIS A 279 -10.59 -20.74 -8.39
N CYS A 280 -10.80 -21.67 -7.46
CA CYS A 280 -9.74 -22.54 -6.95
C CYS A 280 -9.12 -23.46 -8.01
N VAL A 281 -9.88 -23.83 -9.05
CA VAL A 281 -9.40 -24.65 -10.17
C VAL A 281 -8.38 -23.84 -10.98
N GLU A 282 -8.75 -22.62 -11.39
CA GLU A 282 -7.89 -21.71 -12.15
C GLU A 282 -6.65 -21.30 -11.35
N VAL A 283 -6.80 -21.08 -10.04
CA VAL A 283 -5.66 -20.84 -9.13
C VAL A 283 -4.73 -22.06 -9.12
N SER A 284 -5.28 -23.27 -9.01
CA SER A 284 -4.48 -24.50 -8.94
C SER A 284 -3.71 -24.76 -10.23
N GLU A 285 -4.32 -24.51 -11.39
CA GLU A 285 -3.64 -24.59 -12.70
C GLU A 285 -2.51 -23.57 -12.81
N LEU A 286 -2.77 -22.31 -12.46
CA LEU A 286 -1.78 -21.23 -12.48
C LEU A 286 -0.55 -21.59 -11.65
N VAL A 287 -0.76 -22.09 -10.42
CA VAL A 287 0.39 -22.39 -9.56
C VAL A 287 1.06 -23.71 -9.91
N SER A 288 0.34 -24.71 -10.41
CA SER A 288 0.96 -25.95 -10.91
C SER A 288 1.92 -25.66 -12.06
N HIS A 289 1.58 -24.72 -12.94
CA HIS A 289 2.46 -24.27 -14.01
C HIS A 289 3.73 -23.58 -13.49
N PHE A 290 3.58 -22.73 -12.46
CA PHE A 290 4.69 -22.06 -11.79
C PHE A 290 5.60 -23.01 -11.01
N ALA A 291 5.01 -24.01 -10.37
CA ALA A 291 5.72 -25.05 -9.62
C ALA A 291 6.64 -25.88 -10.52
N ALA A 292 6.13 -26.27 -11.68
CA ALA A 292 6.90 -27.01 -12.68
C ALA A 292 8.10 -26.22 -13.23
N THR A 293 8.09 -24.88 -13.09
CA THR A 293 9.15 -24.00 -13.59
C THR A 293 10.23 -23.68 -12.56
N LEU A 294 10.05 -24.00 -11.26
CA LEU A 294 11.01 -23.70 -10.20
C LEU A 294 11.12 -24.85 -9.18
N GLU A 295 12.15 -25.69 -9.30
CA GLU A 295 12.37 -26.83 -8.39
C GLU A 295 12.68 -26.44 -6.92
N PHE A 296 12.94 -25.17 -6.58
CA PHE A 296 13.38 -24.78 -5.24
C PHE A 296 12.95 -23.36 -4.81
N CYS A 297 11.66 -23.01 -4.88
CA CYS A 297 11.20 -21.69 -4.42
C CYS A 297 10.68 -21.73 -2.96
N PRO A 298 11.18 -20.90 -2.01
CA PRO A 298 10.65 -20.80 -0.65
C PRO A 298 9.15 -20.43 -0.56
N VAL A 299 8.62 -19.80 -1.61
CA VAL A 299 7.19 -19.50 -1.81
C VAL A 299 6.31 -20.75 -1.65
N PHE A 300 6.85 -21.94 -1.96
CA PHE A 300 6.14 -23.22 -1.82
C PHE A 300 5.73 -23.56 -0.37
N LYS A 301 6.43 -23.05 0.65
CA LYS A 301 6.10 -23.34 2.05
C LYS A 301 4.85 -22.59 2.52
N ASN A 302 4.69 -21.31 2.13
CA ASN A 302 3.46 -20.55 2.37
C ASN A 302 2.34 -20.97 1.41
N PHE A 303 2.70 -21.49 0.23
CA PHE A 303 1.76 -22.04 -0.74
C PHE A 303 1.00 -23.27 -0.21
N ASN A 304 1.68 -24.18 0.48
CA ASN A 304 1.03 -25.33 1.11
C ASN A 304 -0.01 -24.92 2.17
N SER A 305 0.21 -23.85 2.92
CA SER A 305 -0.77 -23.41 3.93
C SER A 305 -2.01 -22.74 3.31
N VAL A 306 -1.85 -22.01 2.18
CA VAL A 306 -2.98 -21.40 1.46
C VAL A 306 -3.74 -22.43 0.62
N LEU A 307 -3.05 -23.35 -0.06
CA LEU A 307 -3.73 -24.49 -0.69
C LEU A 307 -4.42 -25.37 0.33
N LEU A 308 -3.84 -25.57 1.52
CA LEU A 308 -4.45 -26.33 2.60
C LEU A 308 -5.70 -25.61 3.14
N SER A 309 -5.67 -24.29 3.33
CA SER A 309 -6.85 -23.54 3.77
C SER A 309 -7.95 -23.54 2.72
N ILE A 310 -7.58 -23.41 1.43
CA ILE A 310 -8.50 -23.53 0.29
C ILE A 310 -9.12 -24.94 0.24
N SER A 311 -8.28 -25.98 0.35
CA SER A 311 -8.71 -27.39 0.32
C SER A 311 -9.60 -27.75 1.51
N LEU A 312 -9.23 -27.33 2.73
CA LEU A 312 -10.03 -27.55 3.94
C LEU A 312 -11.42 -26.89 3.83
N GLN A 313 -11.49 -25.70 3.22
CA GLN A 313 -12.74 -24.96 3.11
C GLN A 313 -13.65 -25.52 2.00
N ILE A 314 -13.10 -25.96 0.87
CA ILE A 314 -13.83 -26.71 -0.17
C ILE A 314 -14.37 -28.04 0.37
N VAL A 315 -13.55 -28.76 1.14
CA VAL A 315 -13.91 -30.02 1.80
C VAL A 315 -14.98 -29.79 2.88
N SER A 316 -14.90 -28.70 3.65
CA SER A 316 -15.90 -28.34 4.68
C SER A 316 -17.30 -28.05 4.13
N GLN A 317 -17.40 -27.65 2.85
CA GLN A 317 -18.67 -27.42 2.19
C GLN A 317 -19.30 -28.71 1.63
N SER A 318 -18.56 -29.83 1.66
CA SER A 318 -18.89 -31.05 0.91
C SER A 318 -18.97 -32.34 1.76
N LEU A 319 -18.54 -32.34 3.04
CA LEU A 319 -18.42 -33.56 3.86
C LEU A 319 -18.89 -33.38 5.32
N PRO A 320 -19.36 -34.44 6.01
CA PRO A 320 -19.78 -34.39 7.40
C PRO A 320 -18.61 -34.07 8.37
N PRO A 321 -18.88 -33.41 9.51
CA PRO A 321 -17.85 -32.81 10.39
C PRO A 321 -16.81 -33.78 10.98
N ALA A 322 -17.13 -35.07 11.09
CA ALA A 322 -16.26 -36.07 11.74
C ALA A 322 -15.02 -36.45 10.91
N ASP A 323 -15.07 -36.31 9.58
CA ASP A 323 -13.96 -36.65 8.68
C ASP A 323 -12.90 -35.53 8.60
N LEU A 324 -13.31 -34.28 8.86
CA LEU A 324 -12.45 -33.08 8.87
C LEU A 324 -11.50 -33.03 10.08
N GLU A 325 -11.97 -33.47 11.25
CA GLU A 325 -11.18 -33.45 12.49
C GLU A 325 -10.04 -34.48 12.44
N THR A 326 -10.25 -35.60 11.76
CA THR A 326 -9.26 -36.68 11.61
C THR A 326 -8.19 -36.37 10.55
N PHE A 327 -8.57 -35.70 9.45
CA PHE A 327 -7.65 -35.32 8.37
C PHE A 327 -6.80 -34.08 8.70
N GLY A 328 -7.43 -33.04 9.28
CA GLY A 328 -6.73 -31.80 9.67
C GLY A 328 -5.71 -32.00 10.81
N THR A 329 -5.99 -32.91 11.75
CA THR A 329 -5.11 -33.19 12.89
C THR A 329 -3.88 -34.01 12.47
N ARG A 330 -4.02 -34.94 11.51
CA ARG A 330 -2.91 -35.75 10.97
C ARG A 330 -1.95 -34.95 10.09
N LEU A 331 -2.43 -33.89 9.44
CA LEU A 331 -1.61 -33.07 8.55
C LEU A 331 -0.81 -31.98 9.27
N LEU A 332 -1.34 -31.41 10.37
CA LEU A 332 -0.68 -30.35 11.14
C LEU A 332 0.42 -30.86 12.09
N GLN A 333 0.47 -32.16 12.39
CA GLN A 333 1.50 -32.77 13.26
C GLN A 333 2.65 -33.45 12.49
N GLY A 334 2.62 -33.48 11.15
CA GLY A 334 3.73 -34.00 10.33
C GLY A 334 3.96 -35.52 10.44
N GLU A 335 3.07 -36.27 11.09
CA GLU A 335 3.15 -37.73 11.22
C GLU A 335 1.95 -38.41 10.53
N LEU A 336 2.28 -39.31 9.59
CA LEU A 336 1.39 -40.35 9.11
C LEU A 336 1.15 -41.34 10.27
N ALA A 337 0.00 -41.22 10.96
CA ALA A 337 -0.49 -42.06 12.07
C ALA A 337 0.47 -42.14 13.29
N GLU A 338 0.08 -42.01 14.55
CA GLU A 338 -1.17 -42.07 15.29
C GLU A 338 -0.97 -41.21 16.57
N ASP A 339 -2.06 -40.66 17.13
CA ASP A 339 -2.16 -40.07 18.49
C ASP A 339 -2.11 -38.52 18.69
N LEU A 340 -3.27 -37.87 18.44
CA LEU A 340 -4.04 -36.98 19.36
C LEU A 340 -3.45 -35.66 19.96
N HIS A 341 -3.95 -34.48 19.49
CA HIS A 341 -4.56 -33.28 20.18
C HIS A 341 -4.15 -32.82 21.64
N PRO A 342 -4.50 -31.59 22.15
CA PRO A 342 -4.23 -30.15 21.81
C PRO A 342 -3.83 -29.27 23.05
N LYS A 343 -3.59 -27.93 22.89
CA LYS A 343 -3.97 -26.83 23.83
C LYS A 343 -3.64 -25.43 23.24
N VAL A 344 -4.63 -24.66 22.75
CA VAL A 344 -5.39 -23.57 23.43
C VAL A 344 -4.68 -22.20 23.45
N PHE A 345 -5.37 -21.20 22.87
CA PHE A 345 -5.38 -19.76 23.16
C PHE A 345 -4.18 -19.15 23.91
N ARG A 346 -3.49 -18.23 23.23
CA ARG A 346 -3.14 -16.90 23.76
C ARG A 346 -2.86 -15.93 22.62
#